data_AF-A0A958C8F8-F1
#
_entry.id   AF-A0A958C8F8-F1
#
_cell.length_a   1.000
_cell.length_b   1.000
_cell.length_c   1.000
_cell.angle_alpha   90.00
_cell.angle_beta   90.00
_cell.angle_gamma   90.00
#
_symmetry.space_group_name_H-M   'P 1'
#
loop_
_entity.id
_entity.type
_entity.pdbx_description
1 polymer ?
#
loop_
_entity_poly.entity_id
_entity_poly.type
_entity_poly.pdbx_seq_one_letter_code
_entity_poly.pdbx_strand_id
1 'polypeptide(L)'
;MNLEEGAFQLGVPLDAAQLASFDQYLALLLDWNQRMSLTTITDPVEVVTKHFLDSLSCLLALPRIDQQPLQDWLARPLRAVDVGAGPGFPGLPLKIAWPALRLTL
;
A
#
# COMPACT_ATOMS: atom_id res chain seq x y z
N MET A 1 11.32 -7.82 -8.91
CA MET A 1 11.03 -7.97 -7.47
C MET A 1 9.53 -8.16 -7.33
N ASN A 2 9.08 -9.16 -6.59
CA ASN A 2 7.64 -9.34 -6.34
C ASN A 2 7.22 -8.54 -5.09
N LEU A 3 5.91 -8.40 -4.86
CA LEU A 3 5.39 -7.58 -3.77
C LEU A 3 5.81 -8.10 -2.39
N GLU A 4 5.75 -9.41 -2.18
CA GLU A 4 6.08 -10.05 -0.91
C GLU A 4 7.54 -9.78 -0.50
N GLU A 5 8.49 -10.00 -1.42
CA GLU A 5 9.91 -9.77 -1.18
C GLU A 5 10.20 -8.28 -0.94
N GLY A 6 9.60 -7.39 -1.73
CA GLY A 6 9.78 -5.95 -1.57
C GLY A 6 9.21 -5.45 -0.24
N ALA A 7 8.02 -5.89 0.14
CA ALA A 7 7.39 -5.49 1.40
C ALA A 7 8.18 -6.02 2.62
N PHE A 8 8.70 -7.24 2.53
CA PHE A 8 9.62 -7.78 3.54
C PHE A 8 10.89 -6.93 3.69
N GLN A 9 11.50 -6.48 2.58
CA GLN A 9 12.67 -5.59 2.62
C GLN A 9 12.37 -4.22 3.21
N LEU A 10 11.13 -3.73 3.08
CA LEU A 10 10.65 -2.51 3.73
C LEU A 10 10.32 -2.72 5.21
N GLY A 11 10.43 -3.93 5.76
CA GLY A 11 10.04 -4.23 7.13
C GLY A 11 8.52 -4.27 7.35
N VAL A 12 7.75 -4.46 6.27
CA VAL A 12 6.29 -4.58 6.25
C VAL A 12 5.92 -5.98 5.73
N PRO A 13 6.17 -7.05 6.52
CA PRO A 13 5.80 -8.39 6.08
C PRO A 13 4.28 -8.47 5.89
N LEU A 14 3.85 -8.99 4.74
CA LEU A 14 2.45 -9.15 4.39
C LEU A 14 2.04 -10.60 4.61
N ASP A 15 0.86 -10.79 5.21
CA ASP A 15 0.26 -12.12 5.30
C ASP A 15 -0.45 -12.53 3.99
N ALA A 16 -0.88 -13.79 3.93
CA ALA A 16 -1.54 -14.34 2.74
C ALA A 16 -2.86 -13.62 2.38
N ALA A 17 -3.59 -13.10 3.37
CA ALA A 17 -4.83 -12.37 3.12
C ALA A 17 -4.55 -10.96 2.56
N GLN A 18 -3.49 -10.32 3.04
CA GLN A 18 -3.03 -9.03 2.54
C GLN A 18 -2.49 -9.17 1.11
N LEU A 19 -1.67 -10.18 0.83
CA LEU A 19 -1.19 -10.49 -0.53
C LEU A 19 -2.37 -10.73 -1.49
N ALA A 20 -3.35 -11.55 -1.10
CA ALA A 20 -4.54 -11.77 -1.90
C ALA A 20 -5.36 -10.49 -2.15
N SER A 21 -5.42 -9.59 -1.16
CA SER A 21 -6.07 -8.28 -1.32
C SER A 21 -5.33 -7.38 -2.31
N PHE A 22 -3.99 -7.42 -2.33
CA PHE A 22 -3.19 -6.71 -3.32
C PHE A 22 -3.37 -7.28 -4.73
N ASP A 23 -3.45 -8.61 -4.87
CA ASP A 23 -3.73 -9.25 -6.15
C ASP A 23 -5.11 -8.84 -6.68
N GLN A 24 -6.13 -8.82 -5.81
CA GLN A 24 -7.46 -8.34 -6.16
C GLN A 24 -7.45 -6.87 -6.55
N TYR A 25 -6.71 -6.04 -5.81
CA TYR A 25 -6.59 -4.61 -6.11
C TYR A 25 -5.90 -4.39 -7.47
N LEU A 26 -4.84 -5.14 -7.78
CA LEU A 26 -4.15 -5.09 -9.07
C LEU A 26 -5.10 -5.46 -10.22
N ALA A 27 -5.86 -6.55 -10.07
CA ALA A 27 -6.83 -6.97 -11.08
C ALA A 27 -7.89 -5.90 -11.34
N LEU A 28 -8.44 -5.30 -10.27
CA LEU A 28 -9.42 -4.22 -10.36
C LEU A 28 -8.81 -2.97 -11.00
N LEU A 29 -7.59 -2.58 -10.61
CA LEU A 29 -6.91 -1.43 -11.16
C LEU A 29 -6.74 -1.58 -12.67
N LEU A 30 -6.27 -2.74 -13.14
CA LEU A 30 -6.05 -2.99 -14.57
C LEU A 30 -7.36 -3.00 -15.37
N ASP A 31 -8.42 -3.63 -14.86
CA ASP A 31 -9.76 -3.63 -15.49
C ASP A 31 -10.31 -2.21 -15.61
N TRP A 32 -10.27 -1.42 -14.53
CA TRP A 32 -10.77 -0.06 -14.55
C TRP A 32 -9.89 0.91 -15.34
N ASN A 33 -8.58 0.66 -15.40
CA ASN A 33 -7.67 1.47 -16.20
C ASN A 33 -8.00 1.38 -17.69
N GLN A 34 -8.49 0.23 -18.17
CA GLN A 34 -8.98 0.08 -19.55
C GLN A 34 -10.22 0.94 -19.85
N ARG A 35 -10.99 1.32 -18.82
CA ARG A 35 -12.25 2.07 -18.96
C ARG A 35 -12.08 3.57 -18.79
N MET A 36 -11.16 3.99 -17.92
CA MET A 36 -11.08 5.39 -17.45
C MET A 36 -9.66 5.96 -17.33
N SER A 37 -8.60 5.25 -17.74
CA SER A 37 -7.20 5.74 -17.68
C SER A 37 -6.79 6.26 -16.30
N LEU A 38 -7.06 5.48 -15.26
CA LEU A 38 -6.72 5.73 -13.85
C LEU A 38 -5.22 5.94 -13.58
N THR A 39 -4.34 5.31 -14.38
CA THR A 39 -2.89 5.47 -14.29
C THR A 39 -2.24 5.23 -15.66
N THR A 40 -1.12 5.91 -15.92
CA THR A 40 -0.31 5.68 -17.12
C THR A 40 0.51 4.39 -17.05
N ILE A 41 0.61 3.77 -15.87
CA ILE A 41 1.35 2.52 -15.63
C ILE A 41 0.40 1.33 -15.77
N THR A 42 0.58 0.51 -16.80
CA THR A 42 -0.26 -0.65 -17.10
C THR A 42 0.44 -1.99 -16.90
N ASP A 43 1.78 -2.00 -16.82
CA ASP A 43 2.54 -3.21 -16.57
C ASP A 43 2.35 -3.65 -15.10
N PRO A 44 1.83 -4.87 -14.83
CA PRO A 44 1.65 -5.39 -13.48
C PRO A 44 2.90 -5.30 -12.59
N VAL A 45 4.08 -5.56 -13.15
CA VAL A 45 5.35 -5.52 -12.41
C VAL A 45 5.70 -4.08 -12.03
N GLU A 46 5.43 -3.14 -12.94
CA GLU A 46 5.61 -1.73 -12.64
C GLU A 46 4.59 -1.22 -11.62
N VAL A 47 3.33 -1.68 -11.64
CA VAL A 47 2.33 -1.32 -10.63
C VAL A 47 2.79 -1.75 -9.24
N VAL A 48 3.28 -2.99 -9.10
CA VAL A 48 3.81 -3.49 -7.82
C VAL A 48 4.92 -2.58 -7.31
N THR A 49 5.86 -2.20 -8.17
CA THR A 49 7.04 -1.45 -7.73
C THR A 49 6.74 0.04 -7.52
N LYS A 50 6.08 0.68 -8.49
CA LYS A 50 5.89 2.13 -8.56
C LYS A 50 4.63 2.62 -7.84
N HIS A 51 3.67 1.74 -7.57
CA HIS A 51 2.46 2.11 -6.82
C HIS A 51 2.40 1.42 -5.47
N PHE A 52 2.47 0.09 -5.42
CA PHE A 52 2.28 -0.62 -4.15
C PHE A 52 3.46 -0.44 -3.19
N LEU A 53 4.67 -0.82 -3.61
CA LEU A 53 5.87 -0.69 -2.77
C LEU A 53 6.20 0.78 -2.48
N ASP A 54 6.02 1.67 -3.44
CA ASP A 54 6.18 3.11 -3.23
C ASP A 54 5.21 3.63 -2.15
N SER A 55 3.94 3.24 -2.19
CA SER A 55 2.96 3.59 -1.16
C SER A 55 3.32 3.03 0.22
N LEU A 56 3.81 1.78 0.29
CA LEU A 56 4.26 1.18 1.55
C LEU A 56 5.51 1.86 2.12
N SER A 57 6.36 2.44 1.25
CA SER A 57 7.55 3.16 1.69
C SER A 57 7.24 4.36 2.60
N CYS A 58 6.02 4.93 2.50
CA CYS A 58 5.56 5.98 3.41
C CYS A 58 5.63 5.55 4.90
N LEU A 59 5.44 4.27 5.19
CA LEU A 59 5.49 3.73 6.55
C LEU A 59 6.89 3.81 7.17
N LEU A 60 7.94 3.85 6.35
CA LEU A 60 9.34 3.96 6.81
C LEU A 60 9.63 5.28 7.54
N ALA A 61 8.77 6.29 7.38
CA ALA A 61 8.89 7.54 8.11
C ALA A 61 8.48 7.41 9.59
N LEU A 62 7.60 6.45 9.93
CA LEU A 62 7.00 6.34 11.26
C LEU A 62 8.01 6.07 12.39
N PRO A 63 8.95 5.12 12.24
CA PRO A 63 9.97 4.88 13.27
C PRO A 63 10.84 6.11 13.56
N ARG A 64 10.93 7.08 12.64
CA ARG A 64 11.70 8.31 12.85
C ARG A 64 10.99 9.32 13.75
N ILE A 65 9.69 9.16 14.00
CA ILE A 65 8.88 10.10 14.78
C ILE A 65 9.03 9.83 16.28
N ASP A 66 8.96 8.57 16.71
CA ASP A 66 8.96 8.19 18.14
C ASP A 66 10.00 7.11 18.49
N GLN A 67 10.90 6.78 17.57
CA GLN A 67 11.94 5.75 17.71
C GLN A 67 11.41 4.35 18.02
N GLN A 68 10.11 4.11 17.84
CA GLN A 68 9.52 2.78 17.99
C GLN A 68 9.71 1.95 16.71
N PRO A 69 9.87 0.62 16.84
CA PRO A 69 9.82 -0.32 15.72
C PRO A 69 8.55 -0.15 14.87
N LEU A 70 8.67 -0.33 13.55
CA LEU A 70 7.54 -0.20 12.62
C LEU A 70 6.39 -1.15 12.96
N GLN A 71 6.70 -2.37 13.39
CA GLN A 71 5.70 -3.34 13.83
C GLN A 71 4.81 -2.85 14.99
N ASP A 72 5.36 -2.05 15.90
CA ASP A 72 4.59 -1.49 17.02
C ASP A 72 3.65 -0.38 16.54
N TRP A 73 4.06 0.37 15.51
CA TRP A 73 3.18 1.30 14.80
C TRP A 73 2.03 0.57 14.11
N LEU A 74 2.30 -0.51 13.37
CA LEU A 74 1.29 -1.26 12.62
C LEU A 74 0.28 -1.98 13.53
N ALA A 75 0.66 -2.28 14.77
CA ALA A 75 -0.22 -2.90 15.76
C ALA A 75 -1.26 -1.93 16.38
N ARG A 76 -1.06 -0.61 16.28
CA ARG A 76 -1.93 0.38 16.92
C ARG A 76 -2.92 1.02 15.94
N PRO A 77 -4.11 1.44 16.42
CA PRO A 77 -5.01 2.24 15.61
C PRO A 77 -4.46 3.66 15.45
N LEU A 78 -4.40 4.14 14.20
CA LEU A 78 -4.05 5.52 13.87
C LEU A 78 -5.10 6.09 12.92
N ARG A 79 -5.32 7.41 12.99
CA ARG A 79 -6.20 8.11 12.04
C ARG A 79 -5.32 8.82 11.02
N ALA A 80 -5.59 8.58 9.75
CA ALA A 80 -4.90 9.24 8.65
C ALA A 80 -5.92 9.77 7.65
N VAL A 81 -5.53 10.82 6.93
CA VAL A 81 -6.24 11.32 5.77
C VAL A 81 -5.33 11.14 4.56
N ASP A 82 -5.87 10.55 3.49
CA ASP A 82 -5.20 10.50 2.19
C ASP A 82 -5.75 11.65 1.33
N VAL A 83 -4.90 12.66 1.11
CA VAL A 83 -5.29 13.88 0.40
C VAL A 83 -5.00 13.70 -1.09
N GLY A 84 -5.97 13.15 -1.81
CA GLY A 84 -5.92 12.95 -3.25
C GLY A 84 -6.96 11.95 -3.72
N ALA A 85 -7.84 12.34 -4.65
CA ALA A 85 -8.95 11.49 -5.12
C ALA A 85 -8.55 10.50 -6.23
N GLY A 86 -7.27 10.16 -6.33
CA GLY A 86 -6.73 9.29 -7.38
C GLY A 86 -7.23 7.84 -7.27
N PRO A 87 -6.55 6.87 -7.90
CA PRO A 87 -6.95 5.46 -7.87
C PRO A 87 -6.80 4.76 -6.51
N GLY A 88 -6.63 5.52 -5.42
CA GLY A 88 -6.46 5.02 -4.06
C GLY A 88 -5.01 4.87 -3.60
N PHE A 89 -4.05 5.57 -4.23
CA PHE A 89 -2.67 5.62 -3.76
C PHE A 89 -2.39 6.92 -2.99
N PRO A 90 -1.66 6.86 -1.86
CA PRO A 90 -1.14 5.67 -1.18
C PRO A 90 -2.15 4.99 -0.24
N GLY A 91 -3.37 5.51 -0.09
CA GLY A 91 -4.32 5.12 0.94
C GLY A 91 -4.71 3.63 0.99
N LEU A 92 -5.06 3.02 -0.14
CA LEU A 92 -5.48 1.62 -0.21
C LEU A 92 -4.33 0.65 0.13
N PRO A 93 -3.12 0.76 -0.47
CA PRO A 93 -1.99 -0.07 -0.03
C PRO A 93 -1.70 0.04 1.47
N LEU A 94 -1.74 1.27 2.01
CA LEU A 94 -1.54 1.49 3.44
C LEU A 94 -2.64 0.82 4.28
N LYS A 95 -3.90 0.89 3.84
CA LYS A 95 -5.01 0.24 4.54
C LYS A 95 -4.94 -1.29 4.51
N ILE A 96 -4.47 -1.88 3.41
CA ILE A 96 -4.27 -3.32 3.29
C ILE A 96 -3.15 -3.77 4.23
N ALA A 97 -1.98 -3.10 4.19
CA ALA A 97 -0.84 -3.45 5.03
C ALA A 97 -1.02 -3.12 6.52
N TRP A 98 -1.85 -2.11 6.83
CA TRP A 98 -2.16 -1.68 8.19
C TRP A 98 -3.68 -1.73 8.47
N PRO A 99 -4.25 -2.91 8.77
CA PRO A 99 -5.69 -3.06 8.95
C PRO A 99 -6.27 -2.16 10.06
N ALA A 100 -5.50 -1.84 11.09
CA ALA A 100 -5.90 -0.95 12.19
C ALA A 100 -5.94 0.54 11.80
N LEU A 101 -5.39 0.93 10.64
CA LEU A 101 -5.42 2.30 10.13
C LEU A 101 -6.87 2.73 9.83
N ARG A 102 -7.30 3.84 10.44
CA ARG A 102 -8.57 4.50 10.14
C ARG A 102 -8.32 5.60 9.13
N LEU A 103 -8.44 5.24 7.87
CA LEU A 103 -8.22 6.14 6.75
C LEU A 103 -9.51 6.87 6.34
N THR A 104 -9.40 8.15 6.04
CA THR A 104 -10.42 8.93 5.32
C THR A 104 -9.80 9.59 4.10
N LEU A 105 -10.65 9.93 3.13
CA LEU A 105 -10.33 10.82 2.00
C LEU A 105 -10.80 12.24 2.32
#